data_AF-F2U6K0-F1
#
_entry.id   AF-F2U6K0-F1
#
_cell.length_a   1.000
_cell.length_b   1.000
_cell.length_c   1.000
_cell.angle_alpha   90.00
_cell.angle_beta   90.00
_cell.angle_gamma   90.00
#
_symmetry.space_group_name_H-M   'P 1'
#
loop_
_entity.id
_entity.type
_entity.pdbx_description
1 polymer ?
#
loop_
_entity_poly.entity_id
_entity_poly.type
_entity_poly.pdbx_seq_one_letter_code
_entity_poly.pdbx_strand_id
1 'polypeptide(L)'
;MSTMRRKVNSGDFYAEYHGHRAGHLKAVLEGLPADRRRVFLVGDSSLDNKHWLFRGENKRLFFRSAQQEEPCTAQAVGGYENVLLPPLMARDVAFWCAHEAEARGKPLSVLNCAVEESALGDRDRGRHLLPQDEFVRDNLRENDILIVSVGGNDVALKPTFRTLLSMAGLTLLTPTRVVRRWRTGLGIGHMIDLFKTQVERYIEALTAKTRPRAVIVCSIYFPCAVTQGWASTILNLAGYRKHPEHLQSLITLIHERATSQCRPGCGSQHAGEEAGEATSEDDVGPQVIIPVALSEVLDPNDAGDYEEQVEPSVVGGQKMAVRFLDALEDAHVI
;
A
#
# COMPACT_ATOMS: atom_id res chain seq x y z
N MET A 1 -20.81 33.32 -2.51
CA MET A 1 -19.75 33.58 -1.50
C MET A 1 -18.96 32.30 -1.32
N SER A 2 -17.71 32.26 -1.79
CA SER A 2 -16.82 31.11 -1.59
C SER A 2 -16.44 31.07 -0.11
N THR A 3 -16.95 30.09 0.63
CA THR A 3 -16.45 29.77 1.97
C THR A 3 -14.96 29.46 1.85
N MET A 4 -14.10 30.31 2.42
CA MET A 4 -12.67 30.04 2.49
C MET A 4 -12.46 28.66 3.13
N ARG A 5 -12.05 27.68 2.31
CA ARG A 5 -11.72 26.35 2.81
C ARG A 5 -10.51 26.48 3.73
N ARG A 6 -10.62 25.88 4.92
CA ARG A 6 -9.55 25.90 5.91
C ARG A 6 -8.36 25.13 5.37
N LYS A 7 -7.24 25.82 5.12
CA LYS A 7 -5.99 25.17 4.75
C LYS A 7 -5.42 24.38 5.92
N VAL A 8 -4.77 23.26 5.61
CA VAL A 8 -4.06 22.39 6.56
C VAL A 8 -2.58 22.76 6.54
N ASN A 9 -1.97 22.92 7.72
CA ASN A 9 -0.53 23.16 7.79
C ASN A 9 0.23 21.91 7.34
N SER A 10 1.12 22.02 6.36
CA SER A 10 1.81 20.87 5.77
C SER A 10 2.77 20.20 6.75
N GLY A 11 3.45 21.01 7.57
CA GLY A 11 4.30 20.48 8.64
C GLY A 11 3.50 19.66 9.66
N ASP A 12 2.29 20.08 10.01
CA ASP A 12 1.39 19.32 10.90
C ASP A 12 0.74 18.12 10.19
N PHE A 13 0.51 18.19 8.88
CA PHE A 13 0.01 17.08 8.07
C PHE A 13 1.00 15.91 8.08
N TYR A 14 2.29 16.19 7.88
CA TYR A 14 3.38 15.19 7.83
C TYR A 14 4.14 15.01 9.17
N ALA A 15 3.62 15.52 10.29
CA ALA A 15 4.30 15.46 11.59
C ALA A 15 4.30 14.06 12.25
N GLU A 16 3.27 13.26 11.95
CA GLU A 16 2.99 12.02 12.66
C GLU A 16 3.82 10.85 12.16
N TYR A 17 4.21 9.97 13.10
CA TYR A 17 4.92 8.74 12.76
C TYR A 17 3.96 7.61 12.37
N HIS A 18 2.73 7.53 12.90
CA HIS A 18 1.78 6.43 12.61
C HIS A 18 0.61 6.85 11.69
N GLY A 19 0.93 7.25 10.47
CA GLY A 19 -0.01 7.76 9.48
C GLY A 19 -0.58 9.15 9.81
N HIS A 20 -1.32 9.73 8.86
CA HIS A 20 -1.97 11.03 9.05
C HIS A 20 -3.14 10.94 10.04
N ARG A 21 -3.40 12.04 10.77
CA ARG A 21 -4.56 12.14 11.67
C ARG A 21 -5.85 12.15 10.83
N ALA A 22 -6.88 11.42 11.26
CA ALA A 22 -8.17 11.36 10.55
C ALA A 22 -8.81 12.75 10.32
N GLY A 23 -8.69 13.67 11.27
CA GLY A 23 -9.16 15.06 11.10
C GLY A 23 -8.43 15.83 10.00
N HIS A 24 -7.13 15.56 9.81
CA HIS A 24 -6.35 16.13 8.70
C HIS A 24 -6.73 15.48 7.36
N LEU A 25 -6.88 14.15 7.31
CA LEU A 25 -7.34 13.44 6.12
C LEU A 25 -8.70 13.96 5.64
N LYS A 26 -9.63 14.18 6.57
CA LYS A 26 -10.95 14.77 6.28
C LYS A 26 -10.83 16.18 5.69
N ALA A 27 -10.03 17.05 6.31
CA ALA A 27 -9.83 18.41 5.82
C ALA A 27 -9.18 18.44 4.42
N VAL A 28 -8.23 17.53 4.16
CA VAL A 28 -7.63 17.35 2.83
C VAL A 28 -8.68 16.89 1.82
N LEU A 29 -9.42 15.82 2.12
CA LEU A 29 -10.43 15.26 1.22
C LEU A 29 -11.54 16.26 0.86
N GLU A 30 -12.01 17.07 1.82
CA GLU A 30 -12.98 18.16 1.59
C GLU A 30 -12.39 19.27 0.70
N GLY A 31 -11.08 19.45 0.74
CA GLY A 31 -10.35 20.43 -0.05
C GLY A 31 -10.01 19.99 -1.46
N LEU A 32 -9.90 18.69 -1.72
CA LEU A 32 -9.57 18.14 -3.04
C LEU A 32 -10.66 18.46 -4.09
N PRO A 33 -10.29 18.58 -5.39
CA PRO A 33 -11.24 18.80 -6.47
C PRO A 33 -12.26 17.66 -6.59
N ALA A 34 -13.53 17.99 -6.82
CA ALA A 34 -14.61 17.01 -6.85
C ALA A 34 -14.71 16.26 -8.20
N ASP A 35 -14.16 16.84 -9.25
CA ASP A 35 -14.09 16.33 -10.63
C ASP A 35 -12.94 15.34 -10.84
N ARG A 36 -11.99 15.25 -9.91
CA ARG A 36 -10.91 14.27 -9.93
C ARG A 36 -11.34 12.97 -9.27
N ARG A 37 -10.93 11.85 -9.87
CA ARG A 37 -11.14 10.53 -9.26
C ARG A 37 -10.20 10.36 -8.08
N ARG A 38 -10.68 9.77 -6.99
CA ARG A 38 -9.89 9.59 -5.77
C ARG A 38 -9.22 8.22 -5.77
N VAL A 39 -7.99 8.20 -5.29
CA VAL A 39 -7.22 7.00 -5.01
C VAL A 39 -6.86 7.01 -3.54
N PHE A 40 -7.24 5.97 -2.79
CA PHE A 40 -6.85 5.81 -1.39
C PHE A 40 -5.76 4.76 -1.28
N LEU A 41 -4.62 5.13 -0.69
CA LEU A 41 -3.58 4.17 -0.31
C LEU A 41 -3.87 3.70 1.12
N VAL A 42 -3.95 2.40 1.37
CA VAL A 42 -4.31 1.83 2.68
C VAL A 42 -3.44 0.63 3.04
N GLY A 43 -3.30 0.39 4.35
CA GLY A 43 -2.55 -0.75 4.88
C GLY A 43 -1.36 -0.31 5.73
N ASP A 44 -0.17 -0.81 5.43
CA ASP A 44 1.04 -0.68 6.24
C ASP A 44 2.12 0.26 5.65
N SER A 45 3.29 0.30 6.29
CA SER A 45 4.42 1.19 5.97
C SER A 45 4.91 1.07 4.52
N SER A 46 4.59 -0.02 3.81
CA SER A 46 4.92 -0.19 2.40
C SER A 46 4.41 0.96 1.51
N LEU A 47 3.29 1.60 1.88
CA LEU A 47 2.71 2.74 1.15
C LEU A 47 2.91 4.09 1.88
N ASP A 48 3.35 4.06 3.14
CA ASP A 48 3.61 5.22 4.00
C ASP A 48 5.13 5.40 4.15
N ASN A 49 5.85 5.35 3.01
CA ASN A 49 7.30 5.19 2.90
C ASN A 49 8.09 6.39 3.45
N LYS A 50 8.10 6.51 4.78
CA LYS A 50 8.54 7.63 5.64
C LYS A 50 10.02 7.99 5.61
N HIS A 51 10.66 7.83 4.45
CA HIS A 51 12.05 8.20 4.19
C HIS A 51 12.41 9.60 4.72
N TRP A 52 11.47 10.56 4.70
CA TRP A 52 11.67 11.93 5.20
C TRP A 52 11.84 12.02 6.73
N LEU A 53 11.42 11.01 7.49
CA LEU A 53 11.57 10.98 8.96
C LEU A 53 12.98 10.55 9.41
N PHE A 54 13.74 9.86 8.56
CA PHE A 54 15.04 9.30 8.93
C PHE A 54 16.21 10.29 8.74
N ARG A 55 15.98 11.49 8.20
CA ARG A 55 17.05 12.47 7.91
C ARG A 55 17.38 13.46 9.03
N GLY A 56 16.99 13.18 10.28
CA GLY A 56 17.59 13.77 11.48
C GLY A 56 17.30 15.25 11.80
N GLU A 57 16.58 15.99 10.95
CA GLU A 57 16.24 17.39 11.22
C GLU A 57 14.82 17.59 11.77
N ASN A 58 14.59 18.76 12.37
CA ASN A 58 13.34 19.12 13.03
C ASN A 58 12.19 19.14 12.00
N LYS A 59 11.35 18.09 11.98
CA LYS A 59 10.32 17.75 10.99
C LYS A 59 9.52 18.93 10.41
N ARG A 60 9.20 19.91 11.25
CA ARG A 60 8.45 21.12 10.86
C ARG A 60 9.26 22.10 10.02
N LEU A 61 10.59 22.06 10.08
CA LEU A 61 11.49 22.95 9.33
C LEU A 61 11.44 22.66 7.83
N PHE A 62 11.34 21.38 7.42
CA PHE A 62 11.26 20.98 6.01
C PHE A 62 10.10 21.62 5.25
N PHE A 63 9.04 22.00 5.97
CA PHE A 63 7.84 22.61 5.40
C PHE A 63 7.74 24.12 5.69
N ARG A 64 8.84 24.81 6.04
CA ARG A 64 8.81 26.26 6.34
C ARG A 64 9.00 27.18 5.14
N SER A 65 9.66 26.72 4.08
CA SER A 65 9.94 27.56 2.91
C SER A 65 9.56 26.79 1.64
N ALA A 66 8.62 27.34 0.86
CA ALA A 66 8.24 26.81 -0.45
C ALA A 66 9.24 27.21 -1.56
N GLN A 67 10.33 27.89 -1.22
CA GLN A 67 11.25 28.49 -2.17
C GLN A 67 12.46 27.59 -2.52
N GLN A 68 12.66 26.49 -1.80
CA GLN A 68 13.68 25.49 -2.12
C GLN A 68 13.04 24.11 -2.24
N GLU A 69 13.24 23.47 -3.39
CA GLU A 69 12.98 22.04 -3.53
C GLU A 69 14.00 21.28 -2.69
N GLU A 70 13.52 20.58 -1.68
CA GLU A 70 14.34 19.69 -0.86
C GLU A 70 14.28 18.26 -1.42
N PRO A 71 15.26 17.40 -1.13
CA PRO A 71 15.25 16.01 -1.60
C PRO A 71 14.00 15.22 -1.19
N CYS A 72 13.34 15.61 -0.10
CA CYS A 72 12.21 14.89 0.51
C CYS A 72 10.85 15.58 0.36
N THR A 73 10.81 16.81 -0.17
CA THR A 73 9.56 17.55 -0.38
C THR A 73 9.49 18.13 -1.79
N ALA A 74 8.30 18.46 -2.24
CA ALA A 74 8.06 19.08 -3.52
C ALA A 74 6.83 19.98 -3.46
N GLN A 75 6.62 20.80 -4.49
CA GLN A 75 5.35 21.51 -4.65
C GLN A 75 4.20 20.52 -4.67
N ALA A 76 3.12 20.87 -3.99
CA ALA A 76 1.93 20.05 -3.92
C ALA A 76 1.28 19.89 -5.30
N VAL A 77 0.73 18.70 -5.56
CA VAL A 77 0.09 18.30 -6.82
C VAL A 77 -1.21 17.54 -6.54
N GLY A 78 -1.98 17.22 -7.57
CA GLY A 78 -3.17 16.37 -7.45
C GLY A 78 -4.31 17.00 -6.65
N GLY A 79 -4.31 18.33 -6.49
CA GLY A 79 -5.30 19.09 -5.72
C GLY A 79 -4.80 19.57 -4.36
N TYR A 80 -3.67 19.03 -3.86
CA TYR A 80 -3.12 19.41 -2.56
C TYR A 80 -2.65 20.88 -2.51
N GLU A 81 -2.30 21.47 -3.65
CA GLU A 81 -1.92 22.89 -3.78
C GLU A 81 -3.00 23.85 -3.27
N ASN A 82 -4.26 23.41 -3.30
CA ASN A 82 -5.40 24.18 -2.83
C ASN A 82 -5.65 24.04 -1.32
N VAL A 83 -5.09 23.02 -0.68
CA VAL A 83 -5.45 22.61 0.68
C VAL A 83 -4.29 22.76 1.66
N LEU A 84 -3.06 22.53 1.21
CA LEU A 84 -1.87 22.59 2.04
C LEU A 84 -1.31 24.01 2.18
N LEU A 85 -0.70 24.30 3.33
CA LEU A 85 -0.04 25.57 3.64
C LEU A 85 1.27 25.37 4.43
N PRO A 86 2.44 25.69 3.84
CA PRO A 86 2.64 26.01 2.42
C PRO A 86 2.26 24.85 1.50
N PRO A 87 1.99 25.05 0.19
CA PRO A 87 1.56 24.00 -0.72
C PRO A 87 2.71 23.03 -1.06
N LEU A 88 3.12 22.23 -0.09
CA LEU A 88 4.24 21.29 -0.17
C LEU A 88 3.80 19.89 0.26
N MET A 89 4.19 18.89 -0.51
CA MET A 89 4.01 17.47 -0.18
C MET A 89 5.36 16.82 0.15
N ALA A 90 5.34 15.79 0.99
CA ALA A 90 6.47 14.86 1.07
C ALA A 90 6.53 14.05 -0.23
N ARG A 91 7.73 13.65 -0.69
CA ARG A 91 7.89 12.80 -1.89
C ARG A 91 7.60 11.32 -1.60
N ASP A 92 6.46 11.07 -0.97
CA ASP A 92 5.96 9.74 -0.64
C ASP A 92 5.28 9.05 -1.84
N VAL A 93 4.77 7.83 -1.66
CA VAL A 93 4.07 7.10 -2.73
C VAL A 93 2.86 7.89 -3.26
N ALA A 94 2.12 8.61 -2.40
CA ALA A 94 0.94 9.38 -2.82
C ALA A 94 1.33 10.58 -3.69
N PHE A 95 2.39 11.31 -3.34
CA PHE A 95 2.95 12.36 -4.18
C PHE A 95 3.34 11.82 -5.55
N TRP A 96 4.10 10.72 -5.60
CA TRP A 96 4.55 10.16 -6.88
C TRP A 96 3.41 9.65 -7.74
N CYS A 97 2.37 9.04 -7.15
CA CYS A 97 1.18 8.63 -7.89
C CYS A 97 0.44 9.83 -8.48
N ALA A 98 0.28 10.91 -7.70
CA ALA A 98 -0.39 12.11 -8.18
C ALA A 98 0.44 12.82 -9.28
N HIS A 99 1.75 12.93 -9.08
CA HIS A 99 2.68 13.56 -10.01
C HIS A 99 2.74 12.81 -11.35
N GLU A 100 2.90 11.49 -11.31
CA GLU A 100 2.92 10.65 -12.51
C GLU A 100 1.57 10.65 -13.22
N ALA A 101 0.45 10.64 -12.47
CA ALA A 101 -0.88 10.76 -13.06
C ALA A 101 -1.05 12.09 -13.81
N GLU A 102 -0.58 13.21 -13.26
CA GLU A 102 -0.60 14.51 -13.95
C GLU A 102 0.27 14.50 -15.21
N ALA A 103 1.45 13.90 -15.16
CA ALA A 103 2.32 13.74 -16.32
C ALA A 103 1.66 12.94 -17.46
N ARG A 104 0.81 11.97 -17.11
CA ARG A 104 -0.01 11.17 -18.04
C ARG A 104 -1.36 11.81 -18.41
N GLY A 105 -1.66 13.01 -17.91
CA GLY A 105 -2.94 13.69 -18.14
C GLY A 105 -4.14 13.02 -17.47
N LYS A 106 -3.92 12.25 -16.40
CA LYS A 106 -4.94 11.54 -15.62
C LYS A 106 -5.38 12.39 -14.42
N PRO A 107 -6.67 12.79 -14.32
CA PRO A 107 -7.15 13.66 -13.24
C PRO A 107 -7.40 12.88 -11.94
N LEU A 108 -6.32 12.45 -11.28
CA LEU A 108 -6.37 11.69 -10.03
C LEU A 108 -5.99 12.53 -8.82
N SER A 109 -6.66 12.31 -7.69
CA SER A 109 -6.24 12.82 -6.37
C SER A 109 -5.93 11.64 -5.47
N VAL A 110 -4.69 11.54 -5.00
CA VAL A 110 -4.18 10.38 -4.27
C VAL A 110 -4.00 10.74 -2.80
N LEU A 111 -4.69 10.04 -1.91
CA LEU A 111 -4.65 10.29 -0.47
C LEU A 111 -4.01 9.10 0.25
N ASN A 112 -2.88 9.36 0.90
CA ASN A 112 -2.23 8.35 1.74
C ASN A 112 -3.01 8.16 3.03
N CYS A 113 -3.54 6.97 3.27
CA CYS A 113 -4.23 6.58 4.49
C CYS A 113 -3.58 5.35 5.13
N ALA A 114 -2.42 4.92 4.65
CA ALA A 114 -1.67 3.83 5.24
C ALA A 114 -1.13 4.21 6.62
N VAL A 115 -0.89 3.20 7.45
CA VAL A 115 -0.50 3.37 8.84
C VAL A 115 0.79 2.60 9.10
N GLU A 116 1.85 3.35 9.38
CA GLU A 116 3.17 2.87 9.79
C GLU A 116 3.12 1.81 10.90
N GLU A 117 3.93 0.75 10.75
CA GLU A 117 4.04 -0.40 11.68
C GLU A 117 2.72 -1.14 11.98
N SER A 118 1.65 -0.86 11.22
CA SER A 118 0.38 -1.56 11.37
C SER A 118 0.42 -2.92 10.67
N ALA A 119 -0.34 -3.86 11.21
CA ALA A 119 -0.49 -5.23 10.75
C ALA A 119 -1.98 -5.59 10.58
N LEU A 120 -2.28 -6.72 9.95
CA LEU A 120 -3.64 -7.28 9.91
C LEU A 120 -4.14 -7.64 11.31
N GLY A 121 -3.21 -8.02 12.21
CA GLY A 121 -3.51 -8.25 13.63
C GLY A 121 -4.11 -7.03 14.36
N ASP A 122 -3.67 -5.81 14.04
CA ASP A 122 -4.18 -4.58 14.67
C ASP A 122 -5.63 -4.25 14.23
N ARG A 123 -6.07 -4.85 13.12
CA ARG A 123 -7.41 -4.72 12.53
C ARG A 123 -8.33 -5.87 12.91
N ASP A 124 -7.93 -6.67 13.90
CA ASP A 124 -8.59 -7.93 14.30
C ASP A 124 -9.03 -8.76 13.08
N ARG A 125 -8.15 -8.84 12.06
CA ARG A 125 -8.38 -9.57 10.80
C ARG A 125 -9.65 -9.14 10.04
N GLY A 126 -9.95 -7.84 10.07
CA GLY A 126 -11.11 -7.22 9.41
C GLY A 126 -12.33 -7.03 10.31
N ARG A 127 -12.28 -7.44 11.59
CA ARG A 127 -13.38 -7.19 12.55
C ARG A 127 -13.34 -5.80 13.16
N HIS A 128 -12.17 -5.16 13.13
CA HIS A 128 -11.97 -3.77 13.52
C HIS A 128 -11.17 -3.06 12.43
N LEU A 129 -11.33 -1.74 12.35
CA LEU A 129 -10.62 -0.90 11.39
C LEU A 129 -9.91 0.19 12.19
N LEU A 130 -8.68 0.54 11.79
CA LEU A 130 -8.01 1.68 12.37
C LEU A 130 -8.74 2.98 11.99
N PRO A 131 -8.55 4.10 12.71
CA PRO A 131 -9.25 5.35 12.41
C PRO A 131 -9.09 5.83 10.95
N GLN A 132 -7.93 5.59 10.33
CA GLN A 132 -7.66 5.90 8.92
C GLN A 132 -8.44 4.97 7.98
N ASP A 133 -8.53 3.68 8.30
CA ASP A 133 -9.30 2.70 7.55
C ASP A 133 -10.81 3.00 7.63
N GLU A 134 -11.30 3.35 8.82
CA GLU A 134 -12.70 3.80 9.03
C GLU A 134 -13.00 5.07 8.24
N PHE A 135 -12.06 6.02 8.22
CA PHE A 135 -12.17 7.21 7.40
C PHE A 135 -12.32 6.86 5.91
N VAL A 136 -11.51 5.94 5.38
CA VAL A 136 -11.62 5.49 3.98
C VAL A 136 -12.97 4.83 3.74
N ARG A 137 -13.37 3.85 4.55
CA ARG A 137 -14.68 3.15 4.44
C ARG A 137 -15.84 4.13 4.40
N ASP A 138 -15.78 5.18 5.21
CA ASP A 138 -16.87 6.13 5.38
C ASP A 138 -16.90 7.22 4.31
N ASN A 139 -15.86 7.34 3.48
CA ASN A 139 -15.74 8.39 2.45
C ASN A 139 -15.52 7.88 1.03
N LEU A 140 -15.45 6.56 0.84
CA LEU A 140 -15.29 5.92 -0.45
C LEU A 140 -16.52 6.12 -1.34
N ARG A 141 -16.30 6.35 -2.63
CA ARG A 141 -17.32 6.42 -3.69
C ARG A 141 -17.15 5.28 -4.68
N GLU A 142 -18.21 5.02 -5.45
CA GLU A 142 -18.23 3.92 -6.42
C GLU A 142 -17.18 4.06 -7.52
N ASN A 143 -16.86 5.29 -7.93
CA ASN A 143 -15.85 5.54 -8.96
C ASN A 143 -14.41 5.64 -8.39
N ASP A 144 -14.22 5.52 -7.09
CA ASP A 144 -12.90 5.64 -6.46
C ASP A 144 -12.06 4.36 -6.64
N ILE A 145 -10.76 4.47 -6.38
CA ILE A 145 -9.79 3.38 -6.46
C ILE A 145 -9.17 3.17 -5.08
N LEU A 146 -8.96 1.91 -4.71
CA LEU A 146 -8.29 1.52 -3.49
C LEU A 146 -6.98 0.80 -3.83
N ILE A 147 -5.87 1.17 -3.19
CA ILE A 147 -4.58 0.47 -3.30
C ILE A 147 -4.21 -0.04 -1.92
N VAL A 148 -4.12 -1.36 -1.79
CA VAL A 148 -3.98 -2.07 -0.51
C VAL A 148 -2.62 -2.74 -0.45
N SER A 149 -1.79 -2.40 0.53
CA SER A 149 -0.58 -3.14 0.87
C SER A 149 -0.53 -3.41 2.35
N VAL A 150 -0.69 -4.67 2.75
CA VAL A 150 -0.67 -5.07 4.16
C VAL A 150 -0.17 -6.51 4.29
N GLY A 151 0.49 -6.82 5.41
CA GLY A 151 0.92 -8.16 5.77
C GLY A 151 2.43 -8.30 5.89
N GLY A 152 3.21 -7.32 5.42
CA GLY A 152 4.66 -7.30 5.62
C GLY A 152 5.00 -7.26 7.11
N ASN A 153 4.31 -6.39 7.85
CA ASN A 153 4.51 -6.24 9.29
C ASN A 153 4.01 -7.45 10.10
N ASP A 154 3.00 -8.19 9.63
CA ASP A 154 2.57 -9.46 10.25
C ASP A 154 3.66 -10.53 10.18
N VAL A 155 4.64 -10.39 9.28
CA VAL A 155 5.79 -11.30 9.15
C VAL A 155 7.02 -10.73 9.84
N ALA A 156 7.29 -9.43 9.69
CA ALA A 156 8.55 -8.82 10.13
C ALA A 156 8.52 -8.19 11.52
N LEU A 157 7.46 -7.44 11.86
CA LEU A 157 7.39 -6.63 13.10
C LEU A 157 6.54 -7.26 14.20
N LYS A 158 5.36 -7.77 13.84
CA LYS A 158 4.36 -8.30 14.78
C LYS A 158 3.99 -9.76 14.47
N PRO A 159 4.95 -10.68 14.30
CA PRO A 159 4.63 -12.04 13.95
C PRO A 159 3.93 -12.77 15.10
N THR A 160 2.77 -13.36 14.80
CA THR A 160 2.14 -14.31 15.71
C THR A 160 3.01 -15.56 15.87
N PHE A 161 2.80 -16.33 16.94
CA PHE A 161 3.51 -17.61 17.11
C PHE A 161 3.31 -18.56 15.91
N ARG A 162 2.10 -18.57 15.32
CA ARG A 162 1.82 -19.35 14.10
C ARG A 162 2.59 -18.81 12.89
N THR A 163 2.73 -17.50 12.76
CA THR A 163 3.56 -16.88 11.71
C THR A 163 5.02 -17.26 11.89
N LEU A 164 5.57 -17.19 13.09
CA LEU A 164 6.95 -17.58 13.39
C LEU A 164 7.22 -19.04 13.02
N LEU A 165 6.35 -19.97 13.46
CA LEU A 165 6.49 -21.39 13.13
C LEU A 165 6.39 -21.64 11.62
N SER A 166 5.47 -20.96 10.94
CA SER A 166 5.29 -21.10 9.49
C SER A 166 6.48 -20.54 8.72
N MET A 167 7.01 -19.39 9.15
CA MET A 167 8.23 -18.82 8.59
C MET A 167 9.41 -19.77 8.79
N ALA A 168 9.62 -20.31 10.00
CA ALA A 168 10.68 -21.28 10.25
C ALA A 168 10.52 -22.55 9.40
N GLY A 169 9.30 -23.06 9.24
CA GLY A 169 9.01 -24.18 8.36
C GLY A 169 9.38 -23.90 6.89
N LEU A 170 9.10 -22.69 6.41
CA LEU A 170 9.39 -22.28 5.03
C LEU A 170 10.87 -21.97 4.81
N THR A 171 11.53 -21.30 5.74
CA THR A 171 12.91 -20.82 5.56
C THR A 171 13.96 -21.84 6.01
N LEU A 172 13.70 -22.62 7.07
CA LEU A 172 14.68 -23.55 7.64
C LEU A 172 14.41 -25.01 7.26
N LEU A 173 13.15 -25.41 7.10
CA LEU A 173 12.78 -26.82 6.89
C LEU A 173 12.38 -27.16 5.46
N THR A 174 12.05 -26.16 4.64
CA THR A 174 11.64 -26.37 3.25
C THR A 174 12.81 -26.07 2.30
N PRO A 175 13.35 -27.07 1.58
CA PRO A 175 14.42 -26.82 0.60
C PRO A 175 13.94 -25.93 -0.56
N THR A 176 14.82 -25.07 -1.08
CA THR A 176 14.52 -24.18 -2.22
C THR A 176 14.00 -24.92 -3.46
N ARG A 177 14.51 -26.13 -3.71
CA ARG A 177 14.01 -26.98 -4.81
C ARG A 177 12.54 -27.36 -4.63
N VAL A 178 12.07 -27.52 -3.39
CA VAL A 178 10.66 -27.83 -3.10
C VAL A 178 9.78 -26.63 -3.43
N VAL A 179 10.18 -25.44 -2.97
CA VAL A 179 9.49 -24.18 -3.26
C VAL A 179 9.40 -23.94 -4.77
N ARG A 180 10.53 -24.04 -5.48
CA ARG A 180 10.60 -23.71 -6.92
C ARG A 180 9.90 -24.74 -7.81
N ARG A 181 10.10 -26.04 -7.57
CA ARG A 181 9.58 -27.10 -8.44
C ARG A 181 8.13 -27.46 -8.13
N TRP A 182 7.81 -27.56 -6.84
CA TRP A 182 6.51 -28.07 -6.39
C TRP A 182 5.58 -26.96 -5.90
N ARG A 183 6.06 -25.71 -5.86
CA ARG A 183 5.28 -24.52 -5.48
C ARG A 183 4.57 -24.73 -4.14
N THR A 184 5.31 -25.24 -3.15
CA THR A 184 4.80 -25.59 -1.81
C THR A 184 5.88 -25.53 -0.73
N GLY A 185 5.49 -25.66 0.54
CA GLY A 185 6.39 -25.70 1.70
C GLY A 185 5.67 -25.85 3.03
N LEU A 186 6.40 -26.24 4.07
CA LEU A 186 5.86 -26.34 5.44
C LEU A 186 5.54 -24.95 5.97
N GLY A 187 4.26 -24.62 6.13
CA GLY A 187 3.81 -23.30 6.57
C GLY A 187 3.16 -22.45 5.47
N ILE A 188 3.18 -22.89 4.19
CA ILE A 188 2.58 -22.12 3.09
C ILE A 188 1.09 -21.89 3.28
N GLY A 189 0.37 -22.84 3.87
CA GLY A 189 -1.06 -22.70 4.16
C GLY A 189 -1.38 -21.55 5.11
N HIS A 190 -0.50 -21.26 6.08
CA HIS A 190 -0.64 -20.08 6.94
C HIS A 190 -0.38 -18.78 6.18
N MET A 191 0.61 -18.77 5.28
CA MET A 191 0.86 -17.59 4.44
C MET A 191 -0.30 -17.32 3.48
N ILE A 192 -0.93 -18.36 2.94
CA ILE A 192 -2.15 -18.21 2.13
C ILE A 192 -3.29 -17.62 2.97
N ASP A 193 -3.54 -18.15 4.17
CA ASP A 193 -4.55 -17.58 5.06
C ASP A 193 -4.28 -16.09 5.37
N LEU A 194 -3.02 -15.74 5.67
CA LEU A 194 -2.62 -14.37 5.97
C LEU A 194 -2.77 -13.43 4.75
N PHE A 195 -2.15 -13.75 3.63
CA PHE A 195 -2.05 -12.85 2.47
C PHE A 195 -3.23 -12.92 1.49
N LYS A 196 -4.12 -13.92 1.64
CA LYS A 196 -5.36 -14.02 0.87
C LYS A 196 -6.55 -13.80 1.78
N THR A 197 -6.85 -14.75 2.67
CA THR A 197 -8.12 -14.76 3.40
C THR A 197 -8.26 -13.58 4.37
N GLN A 198 -7.21 -13.23 5.11
CA GLN A 198 -7.26 -12.09 6.02
C GLN A 198 -7.22 -10.75 5.28
N VAL A 199 -6.48 -10.66 4.17
CA VAL A 199 -6.50 -9.48 3.28
C VAL A 199 -7.87 -9.29 2.64
N GLU A 200 -8.52 -10.35 2.15
CA GLU A 200 -9.89 -10.31 1.60
C GLU A 200 -10.87 -9.76 2.64
N ARG A 201 -10.85 -10.26 3.88
CA ARG A 201 -11.70 -9.76 4.98
C ARG A 201 -11.43 -8.29 5.30
N TYR A 202 -10.16 -7.88 5.26
CA TYR A 202 -9.81 -6.48 5.46
C TYR A 202 -10.38 -5.58 4.36
N ILE A 203 -10.26 -5.99 3.09
CA ILE A 203 -10.84 -5.26 1.96
C ILE A 203 -12.37 -5.23 2.04
N GLU A 204 -13.00 -6.34 2.42
CA GLU A 204 -14.45 -6.41 2.65
C GLU A 204 -14.88 -5.42 3.74
N ALA A 205 -14.13 -5.34 4.85
CA ALA A 205 -14.42 -4.37 5.91
C ALA A 205 -14.25 -2.92 5.44
N LEU A 206 -13.20 -2.61 4.67
CA LEU A 206 -12.97 -1.29 4.07
C LEU A 206 -14.07 -0.89 3.08
N THR A 207 -14.63 -1.86 2.36
CA THR A 207 -15.62 -1.64 1.30
C THR A 207 -17.05 -1.96 1.72
N ALA A 208 -17.27 -2.19 3.03
CA ALA A 208 -18.55 -2.62 3.57
C ALA A 208 -19.71 -1.62 3.33
N LYS A 209 -19.39 -0.33 3.14
CA LYS A 209 -20.38 0.72 2.86
C LYS A 209 -20.50 1.05 1.38
N THR A 210 -19.38 1.08 0.67
CA THR A 210 -19.32 1.42 -0.75
C THR A 210 -18.29 0.54 -1.44
N ARG A 211 -18.65 0.02 -2.61
CA ARG A 211 -17.74 -0.78 -3.45
C ARG A 211 -17.00 0.15 -4.43
N PRO A 212 -15.66 0.25 -4.39
CA PRO A 212 -14.90 1.07 -5.33
C PRO A 212 -14.83 0.41 -6.71
N ARG A 213 -14.50 1.21 -7.72
CA ARG A 213 -14.36 0.77 -9.12
C ARG A 213 -13.26 -0.25 -9.29
N ALA A 214 -12.15 -0.06 -8.58
CA ALA A 214 -11.02 -0.98 -8.61
C ALA A 214 -10.33 -1.09 -7.25
N VAL A 215 -9.72 -2.26 -7.00
CA VAL A 215 -8.85 -2.51 -5.87
C VAL A 215 -7.54 -3.11 -6.36
N ILE A 216 -6.43 -2.40 -6.17
CA ILE A 216 -5.10 -2.99 -6.28
C ILE A 216 -4.77 -3.71 -4.97
N VAL A 217 -4.34 -4.96 -5.07
CA VAL A 217 -3.85 -5.75 -3.92
C VAL A 217 -2.37 -6.05 -4.11
N CYS A 218 -1.54 -5.43 -3.29
CA CYS A 218 -0.09 -5.55 -3.34
C CYS A 218 0.39 -6.77 -2.55
N SER A 219 1.38 -7.49 -3.10
CA SER A 219 2.21 -8.40 -2.30
C SER A 219 3.47 -7.69 -1.82
N ILE A 220 4.13 -8.27 -0.81
CA ILE A 220 5.40 -7.78 -0.29
C ILE A 220 6.51 -7.77 -1.37
N TYR A 221 7.42 -6.81 -1.28
CA TYR A 221 8.64 -6.73 -2.09
C TYR A 221 9.79 -7.53 -1.47
N PHE A 222 10.88 -7.66 -2.21
CA PHE A 222 12.10 -8.27 -1.69
C PHE A 222 12.83 -7.31 -0.76
N PRO A 223 13.34 -7.76 0.41
CA PRO A 223 14.23 -6.94 1.19
C PRO A 223 15.52 -6.63 0.41
N CYS A 224 16.11 -5.46 0.64
CA CYS A 224 17.39 -5.12 0.02
C CYS A 224 18.48 -6.11 0.46
N ALA A 225 19.22 -6.67 -0.49
CA ALA A 225 20.29 -7.61 -0.26
C ALA A 225 21.64 -6.91 0.03
N VAL A 226 21.77 -5.65 -0.39
CA VAL A 226 23.06 -4.91 -0.35
C VAL A 226 23.18 -3.90 0.79
N THR A 227 22.08 -3.50 1.41
CA THR A 227 22.07 -2.59 2.57
C THR A 227 21.81 -3.32 3.89
N GLN A 228 21.99 -2.62 5.00
CA GLN A 228 21.63 -3.08 6.34
C GLN A 228 20.59 -2.12 6.91
N GLY A 229 19.68 -2.67 7.71
CA GLY A 229 18.80 -1.89 8.57
C GLY A 229 18.34 -2.71 9.77
N TRP A 230 17.30 -2.23 10.45
CA TRP A 230 16.75 -2.89 11.64
C TRP A 230 16.33 -4.36 11.38
N ALA A 231 15.91 -4.68 10.15
CA ALA A 231 15.48 -6.03 9.76
C ALA A 231 16.65 -7.02 9.57
N SER A 232 17.91 -6.55 9.56
CA SER A 232 19.11 -7.37 9.27
C SER A 232 19.19 -8.65 10.10
N THR A 233 18.86 -8.57 11.39
CA THR A 233 18.95 -9.71 12.31
C THR A 233 17.98 -10.82 11.93
N ILE A 234 16.73 -10.47 11.63
CA ILE A 234 15.68 -11.42 11.25
C ILE A 234 15.98 -12.01 9.87
N LEU A 235 16.43 -11.19 8.92
CA LEU A 235 16.80 -11.64 7.58
C LEU A 235 18.02 -12.58 7.60
N ASN A 236 18.99 -12.31 8.47
CA ASN A 236 20.14 -13.21 8.68
C ASN A 236 19.70 -14.56 9.23
N LEU A 237 18.78 -14.57 10.20
CA LEU A 237 18.23 -15.81 10.75
C LEU A 237 17.45 -16.60 9.70
N ALA A 238 16.74 -15.92 8.80
CA ALA A 238 16.06 -16.52 7.65
C ALA A 238 17.01 -16.97 6.53
N GLY A 239 18.33 -16.79 6.69
CA GLY A 239 19.33 -17.17 5.69
C GLY A 239 19.43 -16.24 4.49
N TYR A 240 18.79 -15.07 4.51
CA TYR A 240 18.65 -14.19 3.35
C TYR A 240 20.00 -13.72 2.78
N ARG A 241 20.98 -13.42 3.64
CA ARG A 241 22.32 -12.99 3.16
C ARG A 241 23.11 -14.09 2.45
N LYS A 242 22.83 -15.36 2.77
CA LYS A 242 23.55 -16.50 2.17
C LYS A 242 22.85 -17.00 0.92
N HIS A 243 21.52 -17.03 0.96
CA HIS A 243 20.66 -17.61 -0.07
C HIS A 243 19.42 -16.72 -0.32
N PRO A 244 19.60 -15.49 -0.84
CA PRO A 244 18.49 -14.56 -1.05
C PRO A 244 17.42 -15.14 -1.98
N GLU A 245 17.83 -15.99 -2.93
CA GLU A 245 16.97 -16.67 -3.89
C GLU A 245 15.89 -17.55 -3.22
N HIS A 246 16.16 -18.06 -2.01
CA HIS A 246 15.20 -18.89 -1.29
C HIS A 246 14.03 -18.06 -0.78
N LEU A 247 14.31 -16.96 -0.07
CA LEU A 247 13.27 -16.06 0.42
C LEU A 247 12.53 -15.38 -0.74
N GLN A 248 13.24 -14.97 -1.79
CA GLN A 248 12.63 -14.39 -2.98
C GLN A 248 11.67 -15.39 -3.67
N SER A 249 12.06 -16.68 -3.74
CA SER A 249 11.18 -17.73 -4.26
C SER A 249 9.94 -17.93 -3.38
N LEU A 250 10.06 -17.79 -2.05
CA LEU A 250 8.93 -17.86 -1.12
C LEU A 250 7.98 -16.67 -1.29
N ILE A 251 8.50 -15.45 -1.39
CA ILE A 251 7.70 -14.23 -1.63
C ILE A 251 6.93 -14.35 -2.95
N THR A 252 7.60 -14.80 -4.02
CA THR A 252 6.97 -15.06 -5.32
C THR A 252 5.86 -16.11 -5.19
N LEU A 253 6.12 -17.20 -4.48
CA LEU A 253 5.13 -18.24 -4.24
C LEU A 253 3.90 -17.72 -3.48
N ILE A 254 4.10 -16.87 -2.48
CA ILE A 254 3.01 -16.23 -1.71
C ILE A 254 2.17 -15.36 -2.65
N HIS A 255 2.78 -14.55 -3.50
CA HIS A 255 2.04 -13.75 -4.49
C HIS A 255 1.19 -14.63 -5.42
N GLU A 256 1.79 -15.69 -6.00
CA GLU A 256 1.11 -16.60 -6.93
C GLU A 256 -0.04 -17.39 -6.30
N ARG A 257 0.08 -17.76 -5.02
CA ARG A 257 -0.89 -18.63 -4.33
C ARG A 257 -1.91 -17.87 -3.48
N ALA A 258 -1.60 -16.63 -3.10
CA ALA A 258 -2.41 -15.84 -2.19
C ALA A 258 -2.88 -14.54 -2.85
N THR A 259 -1.99 -13.54 -2.97
CA THR A 259 -2.35 -12.19 -3.41
C THR A 259 -3.01 -12.16 -4.79
N SER A 260 -2.47 -12.89 -5.78
CA SER A 260 -3.04 -12.97 -7.13
C SER A 260 -4.41 -13.64 -7.19
N GLN A 261 -4.74 -14.41 -6.16
CA GLN A 261 -5.98 -15.15 -6.02
C GLN A 261 -7.01 -14.43 -5.14
N CYS A 262 -6.72 -13.22 -4.66
CA CYS A 262 -7.65 -12.44 -3.85
C CYS A 262 -8.93 -12.13 -4.64
N ARG A 263 -10.09 -12.42 -4.02
CA ARG A 263 -11.44 -12.14 -4.53
C ARG A 263 -12.34 -11.65 -3.37
N PRO A 264 -12.13 -10.41 -2.88
CA PRO A 264 -12.96 -9.85 -1.81
C PRO A 264 -14.44 -9.83 -2.21
N GLY A 265 -15.35 -10.17 -1.28
CA GLY A 265 -16.79 -10.14 -1.50
C GLY A 265 -17.38 -11.34 -2.24
N CYS A 266 -16.53 -12.26 -2.75
CA CYS A 266 -16.97 -13.59 -3.20
C CYS A 266 -17.08 -14.52 -1.98
N GLY A 267 -18.01 -14.23 -1.07
CA GLY A 267 -18.36 -15.18 -0.02
C GLY A 267 -18.64 -16.54 -0.65
N SER A 268 -18.20 -17.61 -0.01
CA SER A 268 -18.37 -19.02 -0.37
C SER A 268 -19.78 -19.36 -0.91
N GLN A 269 -20.03 -19.07 -2.18
CA GLN A 269 -21.23 -19.46 -2.92
C GLN A 269 -20.82 -20.60 -3.84
N HIS A 270 -20.90 -21.82 -3.32
CA HIS A 270 -21.43 -22.91 -4.13
C HIS A 270 -22.92 -22.60 -4.36
N ALA A 271 -23.26 -22.00 -5.51
CA ALA A 271 -24.52 -22.21 -6.24
C ALA A 271 -24.71 -21.13 -7.33
N GLY A 272 -24.72 -21.57 -8.59
CA GLY A 272 -25.53 -20.97 -9.66
C GLY A 272 -25.11 -19.60 -10.18
N GLU A 273 -24.19 -19.58 -11.15
CA GLU A 273 -24.09 -18.46 -12.09
C GLU A 273 -25.28 -18.50 -13.06
N GLU A 274 -26.26 -17.61 -12.86
CA GLU A 274 -27.03 -17.04 -13.96
C GLU A 274 -26.55 -15.60 -14.17
N ALA A 275 -25.90 -15.37 -15.30
CA ALA A 275 -25.45 -14.05 -15.73
C ALA A 275 -26.66 -13.20 -16.13
N GLY A 276 -27.07 -12.29 -15.25
CA GLY A 276 -28.05 -11.24 -15.56
C GLY A 276 -27.42 -10.13 -16.40
N GLU A 277 -28.09 -9.78 -17.49
CA GLU A 277 -27.79 -8.64 -18.37
C GLU A 277 -27.81 -7.31 -17.60
N ALA A 278 -26.77 -6.50 -17.80
CA ALA A 278 -26.65 -5.15 -17.29
C ALA A 278 -27.68 -4.22 -17.95
N THR A 279 -28.57 -3.63 -17.15
CA THR A 279 -29.58 -2.67 -17.62
C THR A 279 -29.50 -1.35 -16.83
N SER A 280 -28.55 -0.48 -17.13
CA SER A 280 -28.66 1.00 -17.01
C SER A 280 -27.33 1.70 -17.33
N GLU A 281 -27.36 2.90 -17.92
CA GLU A 281 -26.18 3.75 -18.18
C GLU A 281 -25.47 4.25 -16.90
N ASP A 282 -26.08 4.08 -15.73
CA ASP A 282 -25.48 4.36 -14.41
C ASP A 282 -24.90 3.11 -13.72
N ASP A 283 -24.84 1.97 -14.43
CA ASP A 283 -24.29 0.74 -13.86
C ASP A 283 -22.75 0.85 -13.81
N VAL A 284 -22.23 1.21 -12.63
CA VAL A 284 -20.81 1.13 -12.31
C VAL A 284 -20.45 -0.35 -12.38
N GLY A 285 -20.00 -0.78 -13.56
CA GLY A 285 -19.70 -2.18 -13.86
C GLY A 285 -18.80 -2.84 -12.81
N PRO A 286 -18.61 -4.17 -12.89
CA PRO A 286 -18.04 -4.96 -11.80
C PRO A 286 -16.71 -4.39 -11.31
N GLN A 287 -16.51 -4.37 -9.99
CA GLN A 287 -15.24 -3.97 -9.39
C GLN A 287 -14.11 -4.84 -9.93
N VAL A 288 -13.04 -4.19 -10.36
CA VAL A 288 -11.84 -4.86 -10.87
C VAL A 288 -10.85 -5.08 -9.73
N ILE A 289 -10.40 -6.32 -9.54
CA ILE A 289 -9.34 -6.66 -8.59
C ILE A 289 -8.04 -6.87 -9.35
N ILE A 290 -7.01 -6.09 -9.00
CA ILE A 290 -5.74 -6.06 -9.74
C ILE A 290 -4.60 -6.45 -8.79
N PRO A 291 -4.04 -7.66 -8.89
CA PRO A 291 -2.91 -8.04 -8.07
C PRO A 291 -1.62 -7.38 -8.59
N VAL A 292 -0.81 -6.82 -7.68
CA VAL A 292 0.49 -6.21 -8.02
C VAL A 292 1.59 -6.85 -7.18
N ALA A 293 2.61 -7.38 -7.85
CA ALA A 293 3.79 -7.95 -7.22
C ALA A 293 4.85 -6.86 -6.96
N LEU A 294 4.92 -6.29 -5.76
CA LEU A 294 5.94 -5.26 -5.46
C LEU A 294 7.36 -5.81 -5.52
N SER A 295 7.53 -7.14 -5.43
CA SER A 295 8.82 -7.81 -5.63
C SER A 295 9.38 -7.68 -7.05
N GLU A 296 8.55 -7.32 -8.02
CA GLU A 296 8.97 -7.05 -9.40
C GLU A 296 9.25 -5.55 -9.64
N VAL A 297 8.97 -4.71 -8.65
CA VAL A 297 9.06 -3.25 -8.74
C VAL A 297 10.36 -2.72 -8.15
N LEU A 298 10.72 -3.21 -6.96
CA LEU A 298 11.94 -2.77 -6.26
C LEU A 298 13.05 -3.80 -6.47
N ASP A 299 14.20 -3.36 -6.97
CA ASP A 299 15.35 -4.25 -7.22
C ASP A 299 16.14 -4.46 -5.92
N PRO A 300 16.14 -5.66 -5.32
CA PRO A 300 16.84 -5.90 -4.06
C PRO A 300 18.36 -5.67 -4.13
N ASN A 301 18.95 -5.52 -5.32
CA ASN A 301 20.36 -5.21 -5.51
C ASN A 301 20.63 -3.71 -5.70
N ASP A 302 19.59 -2.89 -5.87
CA ASP A 302 19.69 -1.45 -5.96
C ASP A 302 19.39 -0.82 -4.60
N ALA A 303 20.44 -0.38 -3.90
CA ALA A 303 20.29 0.35 -2.64
C ALA A 303 19.48 1.63 -2.81
N GLY A 304 19.44 2.21 -4.02
CA GLY A 304 18.66 3.40 -4.33
C GLY A 304 17.16 3.20 -4.18
N ASP A 305 16.65 1.96 -4.22
CA ASP A 305 15.22 1.66 -4.05
C ASP A 305 14.78 1.61 -2.58
N TYR A 306 15.70 1.59 -1.63
CA TYR A 306 15.42 1.33 -0.22
C TYR A 306 16.04 2.35 0.73
N GLU A 307 15.39 2.52 1.87
CA GLU A 307 15.90 3.07 3.11
C GLU A 307 15.89 1.95 4.16
N GLU A 308 16.92 1.86 5.01
CA GLU A 308 16.96 0.88 6.11
C GLU A 308 16.65 -0.58 5.70
N GLN A 309 17.07 -0.98 4.49
CA GLN A 309 16.94 -2.33 3.92
C GLN A 309 15.53 -2.76 3.53
N VAL A 310 14.49 -2.17 4.10
CA VAL A 310 13.10 -2.63 3.89
C VAL A 310 12.14 -1.50 3.54
N GLU A 311 12.42 -0.25 3.87
CA GLU A 311 11.50 0.84 3.54
C GLU A 311 11.72 1.32 2.11
N PRO A 312 10.70 1.59 1.29
CA PRO A 312 10.91 2.17 -0.03
C PRO A 312 11.51 3.58 0.06
N SER A 313 12.55 3.85 -0.72
CA SER A 313 13.12 5.20 -0.83
C SER A 313 12.20 6.14 -1.62
N VAL A 314 12.66 7.38 -1.87
CA VAL A 314 12.03 8.29 -2.85
C VAL A 314 11.92 7.63 -4.23
N VAL A 315 13.00 7.00 -4.69
CA VAL A 315 13.07 6.33 -6.00
C VAL A 315 12.20 5.08 -6.00
N GLY A 316 12.22 4.31 -4.92
CA GLY A 316 11.34 3.14 -4.76
C GLY A 316 9.86 3.51 -4.80
N GLY A 317 9.47 4.58 -4.10
CA GLY A 317 8.10 5.11 -4.14
C GLY A 317 7.68 5.58 -5.54
N GLN A 318 8.61 6.19 -6.30
CA GLN A 318 8.37 6.56 -7.70
C GLN A 318 8.14 5.33 -8.58
N LYS A 319 8.97 4.29 -8.47
CA LYS A 319 8.79 3.02 -9.22
C LYS A 319 7.45 2.36 -8.91
N MET A 320 7.04 2.37 -7.63
CA MET A 320 5.72 1.87 -7.21
C MET A 320 4.58 2.65 -7.84
N ALA A 321 4.66 3.98 -7.85
CA ALA A 321 3.64 4.84 -8.46
C ALA A 321 3.45 4.55 -9.95
N VAL A 322 4.55 4.44 -10.71
CA VAL A 322 4.54 4.05 -12.13
C VAL A 322 3.83 2.71 -12.30
N ARG A 323 4.23 1.69 -11.53
CA ARG A 323 3.63 0.35 -11.64
C ARG A 323 2.14 0.36 -11.34
N PHE A 324 1.69 1.12 -10.34
CA PHE A 324 0.27 1.23 -10.00
C PHE A 324 -0.54 1.87 -11.12
N LEU A 325 -0.04 2.94 -11.73
CA LEU A 325 -0.74 3.58 -12.85
C LEU A 325 -0.77 2.68 -14.08
N ASP A 326 0.32 1.99 -14.40
CA ASP A 326 0.35 0.99 -15.48
C ASP A 326 -0.72 -0.10 -15.24
N ALA A 327 -0.80 -0.62 -14.01
CA ALA A 327 -1.81 -1.62 -13.64
C ALA A 327 -3.26 -1.13 -13.83
N LEU A 328 -3.53 0.15 -13.50
CA LEU A 328 -4.84 0.75 -13.65
C LEU A 328 -5.18 1.04 -15.14
N GLU A 329 -4.19 1.42 -15.94
CA GLU A 329 -4.35 1.64 -17.39
C GLU A 329 -4.57 0.32 -18.13
N ASP A 330 -3.79 -0.72 -17.83
CA ASP A 330 -3.93 -2.07 -18.37
C ASP A 330 -5.30 -2.66 -18.07
N ALA A 331 -5.87 -2.34 -16.90
CA ALA A 331 -7.20 -2.74 -16.49
C ALA A 331 -8.32 -1.83 -17.03
N HIS A 332 -7.98 -0.78 -17.79
CA HIS A 332 -8.89 0.22 -18.33
C HIS A 332 -9.79 0.88 -17.27
N VAL A 333 -9.24 1.13 -16.08
CA VAL A 333 -9.96 1.80 -15.00
C VAL A 333 -9.60 3.28 -14.86
N ILE A 334 -8.54 3.79 -15.50
CA ILE A 334 -8.16 5.23 -15.54
C ILE A 334 -7.83 5.75 -16.93
#